data_AF-W2JW76-F1
#
_entry.id   AF-W2JW76-F1
#
_cell.length_a   1.000
_cell.length_b   1.000
_cell.length_c   1.000
_cell.angle_alpha   90.00
_cell.angle_beta   90.00
_cell.angle_gamma   90.00
#
_symmetry.space_group_name_H-M   'P 1'
#
loop_
_entity.id
_entity.type
_entity.pdbx_description
1 polymer ?
#
loop_
_entity_poly.entity_id
_entity_poly.type
_entity_poly.pdbx_seq_one_letter_code
_entity_poly.pdbx_strand_id
1 'polypeptide(L)'
;MHSILHSRTVATAVSCMALALSSSIGLTSAEELCSIPPYSYTRAKSDHPELTSAIETLENYAIASWFTDRQGTDERSTMLSNMLNQCSEETRLSIVVYGIPNKDCAAGLSSEGSVKSTDDYKAFLQELTGAIGDRKVLYVVEPDALGLLAEEGGCGASAGYLDNLKVAVEALSSNPNAELYIDIGYWMLAYPDSASKVATAMKEIVTSGRVKGVTIN
;
A
#
# COMPACT_ATOMS: atom_id res chain seq x y z
N MET A 1 -52.90 43.72 65.36
CA MET A 1 -53.83 43.19 64.34
C MET A 1 -53.08 42.08 63.61
N HIS A 2 -53.34 40.81 63.95
CA HIS A 2 -53.98 39.79 63.06
C HIS A 2 -53.32 39.74 61.66
N SER A 3 -52.84 38.65 61.07
CA SER A 3 -53.12 37.21 61.23
C SER A 3 -52.09 36.39 60.40
N ILE A 4 -51.70 35.23 60.94
CA ILE A 4 -51.47 33.89 60.33
C ILE A 4 -51.40 33.79 58.79
N LEU A 5 -50.34 33.14 58.24
CA LEU A 5 -50.49 31.99 57.32
C LEU A 5 -49.21 31.14 57.17
N HIS A 6 -49.44 29.85 57.02
CA HIS A 6 -48.49 28.73 57.08
C HIS A 6 -47.73 28.45 55.77
N SER A 7 -46.66 27.65 55.92
CA SER A 7 -46.27 26.53 55.03
C SER A 7 -45.42 26.82 53.79
N ARG A 8 -44.17 26.31 53.78
CA ARG A 8 -43.76 25.06 53.11
C ARG A 8 -42.25 25.07 52.86
N THR A 9 -41.58 24.05 53.39
CA THR A 9 -40.27 23.58 52.97
C THR A 9 -40.24 23.28 51.47
N VAL A 10 -39.28 23.85 50.74
CA VAL A 10 -38.75 23.28 49.50
C VAL A 10 -37.24 23.45 49.51
N ALA A 11 -36.54 22.32 49.64
CA ALA A 11 -35.12 22.21 49.36
C ALA A 11 -34.92 22.19 47.84
N THR A 12 -33.96 22.97 47.35
CA THR A 12 -33.32 22.72 46.05
C THR A 12 -31.90 23.27 46.08
N ALA A 13 -30.95 22.39 46.36
CA ALA A 13 -29.55 22.60 46.02
C ALA A 13 -29.42 22.54 44.50
N VAL A 14 -29.12 23.68 43.86
CA VAL A 14 -28.90 23.74 42.41
C VAL A 14 -27.42 23.44 42.14
N SER A 15 -27.21 22.17 41.79
CA SER A 15 -26.20 21.57 40.91
C SER A 15 -25.09 22.49 40.38
N CYS A 16 -23.86 22.27 40.88
CA CYS A 16 -22.64 22.48 40.12
C CYS A 16 -22.47 21.28 39.18
N MET A 17 -22.81 21.44 37.90
CA MET A 17 -22.39 20.51 36.86
C MET A 17 -21.75 21.33 35.74
N ALA A 18 -20.46 21.57 35.89
CA ALA A 18 -19.63 22.02 34.79
C ALA A 18 -19.59 20.89 33.76
N LEU A 19 -20.22 21.12 32.61
CA LEU A 19 -20.00 20.30 31.42
C LEU A 19 -18.53 20.45 31.01
N ALA A 20 -17.70 19.50 31.41
CA ALA A 20 -16.49 19.20 30.68
C ALA A 20 -16.93 18.56 29.36
N LEU A 21 -17.12 19.40 28.34
CA LEU A 21 -17.15 18.95 26.95
C LEU A 21 -15.78 18.33 26.68
N SER A 22 -15.73 17.01 26.76
CA SER A 22 -14.61 16.20 26.31
C SER A 22 -14.44 16.44 24.81
N SER A 23 -13.64 17.45 24.46
CA SER A 23 -13.04 17.59 23.14
C SER A 23 -12.01 16.49 22.99
N SER A 24 -12.44 15.24 22.87
CA SER A 24 -11.63 14.19 22.28
C SER A 24 -11.52 14.50 20.79
N ILE A 25 -10.69 15.50 20.47
CA ILE A 25 -9.99 15.54 19.21
C ILE A 25 -9.20 14.24 19.22
N GLY A 26 -9.73 13.19 18.57
CA GLY A 26 -8.97 11.98 18.34
C GLY A 26 -7.69 12.43 17.67
N LEU A 27 -6.56 12.27 18.36
CA LEU A 27 -5.26 12.34 17.73
C LEU A 27 -5.29 11.24 16.67
N THR A 28 -5.59 11.60 15.43
CA THR A 28 -5.38 10.71 14.29
C THR A 28 -3.88 10.57 14.17
N SER A 29 -3.29 9.62 14.88
CA SER A 29 -1.93 9.21 14.62
C SER A 29 -1.91 8.65 13.22
N ALA A 30 -1.00 9.13 12.37
CA ALA A 30 -0.70 8.44 11.13
C ALA A 30 -0.28 7.01 11.49
N GLU A 31 -0.86 6.03 10.79
CA GLU A 31 -0.47 4.63 10.99
C GLU A 31 0.98 4.45 10.53
N GLU A 32 1.82 3.88 11.38
CA GLU A 32 3.23 3.65 11.03
C GLU A 32 3.31 2.56 9.96
N LEU A 33 4.14 2.81 8.94
CA LEU A 33 4.48 1.81 7.93
C LEU A 33 5.57 0.89 8.51
N CYS A 34 5.44 -0.40 8.24
CA CYS A 34 6.43 -1.40 8.61
C CYS A 34 6.82 -2.26 7.41
N SER A 35 8.11 -2.58 7.35
CA SER A 35 8.72 -3.50 6.41
C SER A 35 9.93 -4.16 7.05
N ILE A 36 10.57 -5.07 6.34
CA ILE A 36 11.81 -5.71 6.79
C ILE A 36 13.02 -5.17 6.00
N PRO A 37 14.22 -5.17 6.60
CA PRO A 37 15.45 -4.86 5.87
C PRO A 37 15.57 -5.71 4.59
N PRO A 38 15.97 -5.12 3.45
CA PRO A 38 16.19 -5.88 2.23
C PRO A 38 17.19 -7.01 2.42
N TYR A 39 16.87 -8.22 1.97
CA TYR A 39 17.74 -9.40 2.10
C TYR A 39 19.13 -9.19 1.47
N SER A 40 19.22 -8.30 0.48
CA SER A 40 20.46 -7.93 -0.20
C SER A 40 21.45 -7.19 0.69
N TYR A 41 21.01 -6.56 1.79
CA TYR A 41 21.87 -5.77 2.67
C TYR A 41 22.94 -6.62 3.35
N THR A 42 22.61 -7.85 3.77
CA THR A 42 23.58 -8.78 4.36
C THR A 42 24.73 -9.06 3.40
N ARG A 43 24.40 -9.36 2.14
CA ARG A 43 25.41 -9.60 1.11
C ARG A 43 26.19 -8.33 0.78
N ALA A 44 25.52 -7.19 0.66
CA ALA A 44 26.16 -5.91 0.39
C ALA A 44 27.18 -5.53 1.47
N LYS A 45 26.88 -5.74 2.76
CA LYS A 45 27.83 -5.53 3.86
C LYS A 45 29.06 -6.46 3.78
N SER A 46 28.86 -7.70 3.34
CA SER A 46 29.95 -8.66 3.14
C SER A 46 30.83 -8.31 1.95
N ASP A 47 30.21 -7.98 0.81
CA ASP A 47 30.90 -7.68 -0.45
C ASP A 47 31.57 -6.29 -0.41
N HIS A 48 31.02 -5.36 0.39
CA HIS A 48 31.47 -3.98 0.54
C HIS A 48 31.54 -3.54 2.03
N PRO A 49 32.54 -4.03 2.79
CA PRO A 49 32.65 -3.72 4.22
C PRO A 49 32.76 -2.22 4.52
N GLU A 50 33.33 -1.43 3.60
CA GLU A 50 33.44 0.03 3.69
C GLU A 50 32.08 0.75 3.73
N LEU A 51 31.02 0.10 3.25
CA LEU A 51 29.65 0.64 3.22
C LEU A 51 28.81 0.21 4.43
N THR A 52 29.36 -0.62 5.34
CA THR A 52 28.59 -1.22 6.45
C THR A 52 27.83 -0.18 7.28
N SER A 53 28.50 0.89 7.71
CA SER A 53 27.86 1.94 8.52
C SER A 53 26.75 2.69 7.76
N ALA A 54 26.91 2.87 6.45
CA ALA A 54 25.88 3.48 5.61
C ALA A 54 24.67 2.55 5.48
N ILE A 55 24.89 1.26 5.26
CA ILE A 55 23.82 0.25 5.16
C ILE A 55 23.09 0.11 6.51
N GLU A 56 23.81 0.05 7.63
CA GLU A 56 23.22 0.04 8.98
C GLU A 56 22.39 1.30 9.26
N THR A 57 22.79 2.45 8.69
CA THR A 57 21.98 3.66 8.77
C THR A 57 20.66 3.49 8.02
N LEU A 58 20.68 2.93 6.80
CA LEU A 58 19.49 2.67 5.99
C LEU A 58 18.54 1.65 6.65
N GLU A 59 19.07 0.67 7.38
CA GLU A 59 18.28 -0.34 8.11
C GLU A 59 17.34 0.28 9.17
N ASN A 60 17.59 1.52 9.60
CA ASN A 60 16.71 2.23 10.55
C ASN A 60 15.48 2.88 9.89
N TYR A 61 15.38 2.85 8.55
CA TYR A 61 14.27 3.45 7.82
C TYR A 61 13.49 2.37 7.07
N ALA A 62 12.16 2.46 7.16
CA ALA A 62 11.29 1.54 6.43
C ALA A 62 11.45 1.75 4.91
N ILE A 63 11.82 0.69 4.20
CA ILE A 63 11.83 0.61 2.74
C ILE A 63 10.85 -0.48 2.35
N ALA A 64 9.91 -0.19 1.45
CA ALA A 64 8.89 -1.15 1.05
C ALA A 64 9.51 -2.47 0.59
N SER A 65 8.93 -3.59 1.03
CA SER A 65 9.41 -4.92 0.66
C SER A 65 8.87 -5.31 -0.72
N TRP A 66 9.75 -5.76 -1.62
CA TRP A 66 9.37 -6.09 -2.99
C TRP A 66 8.92 -7.54 -3.11
N PHE A 67 7.62 -7.76 -3.29
CA PHE A 67 7.05 -9.05 -3.68
C PHE A 67 7.13 -9.16 -5.21
N THR A 68 8.10 -9.94 -5.71
CA THR A 68 8.38 -10.02 -7.15
C THR A 68 8.50 -11.44 -7.66
N ASP A 69 8.05 -11.67 -8.89
CA ASP A 69 8.12 -12.98 -9.56
C ASP A 69 9.54 -13.40 -9.95
N ARG A 70 10.54 -12.52 -9.79
CA ARG A 70 11.96 -12.85 -9.93
C ARG A 70 12.52 -13.66 -8.75
N GLN A 71 11.84 -13.61 -7.61
CA GLN A 71 12.16 -14.41 -6.44
C GLN A 71 11.47 -15.78 -6.54
N GLY A 72 12.13 -16.81 -5.99
CA GLY A 72 11.51 -18.13 -5.84
C GLY A 72 10.34 -18.10 -4.85
N THR A 73 9.41 -19.05 -4.97
CA THR A 73 8.26 -19.16 -4.05
C THR A 73 8.67 -19.22 -2.57
N ASP A 74 9.74 -19.94 -2.24
CA ASP A 74 10.25 -20.04 -0.86
C ASP A 74 10.80 -18.71 -0.35
N GLU A 75 11.46 -17.93 -1.21
CA GLU A 75 11.98 -16.60 -0.86
C GLU A 75 10.84 -15.62 -0.60
N ARG A 76 9.83 -15.61 -1.47
CA ARG A 76 8.60 -14.81 -1.30
C ARG A 76 7.86 -15.18 -0.01
N SER A 77 7.67 -16.47 0.24
CA SER A 77 7.02 -16.97 1.46
C SER A 77 7.80 -16.61 2.73
N THR A 78 9.13 -16.70 2.68
CA THR A 78 10.00 -16.31 3.80
C THR A 78 9.91 -14.81 4.06
N MET A 79 9.92 -13.98 3.01
CA MET A 79 9.76 -12.53 3.13
C MET A 79 8.45 -12.19 3.84
N LEU A 80 7.32 -12.74 3.37
CA LEU A 80 6.00 -12.49 3.95
C LEU A 80 5.91 -12.96 5.40
N SER A 81 6.42 -14.16 5.70
CA SER A 81 6.45 -14.71 7.06
C SER A 81 7.27 -13.81 8.01
N ASN A 82 8.42 -13.32 7.55
CA ASN A 82 9.26 -12.40 8.33
C ASN A 82 8.57 -11.07 8.59
N MET A 83 7.90 -10.49 7.58
CA MET A 83 7.13 -9.26 7.76
C MET A 83 6.00 -9.46 8.77
N LEU A 84 5.22 -10.54 8.66
CA LEU A 84 4.11 -10.81 9.57
C LEU A 84 4.57 -11.03 11.03
N ASN A 85 5.77 -11.58 11.22
CA ASN A 85 6.36 -11.83 12.55
C ASN A 85 7.04 -10.59 13.16
N GLN A 86 7.68 -9.75 12.35
CA GLN A 86 8.49 -8.61 12.83
C GLN A 86 7.67 -7.32 12.91
N CYS A 87 6.65 -7.16 12.06
CA CYS A 87 5.77 -6.01 12.07
C CYS A 87 4.58 -6.24 12.99
N SER A 88 4.42 -5.34 13.97
CA SER A 88 3.27 -5.31 14.88
C SER A 88 1.95 -5.21 14.11
N GLU A 89 0.88 -5.82 14.64
CA GLU A 89 -0.49 -5.73 14.13
C GLU A 89 -1.02 -4.29 14.06
N GLU A 90 -0.48 -3.38 14.87
CA GLU A 90 -0.85 -1.96 14.86
C GLU A 90 -0.29 -1.20 13.65
N THR A 91 0.76 -1.73 13.02
CA THR A 91 1.45 -1.11 11.87
C THR A 91 0.89 -1.60 10.53
N ARG A 92 1.09 -0.79 9.48
CA ARG A 92 0.75 -1.15 8.11
C ARG A 92 1.94 -1.77 7.40
N LEU A 93 1.79 -2.99 6.88
CA LEU A 93 2.80 -3.57 6.00
C LEU A 93 2.95 -2.73 4.73
N SER A 94 4.18 -2.48 4.27
CA SER A 94 4.46 -1.77 3.01
C SER A 94 5.09 -2.70 1.98
N ILE A 95 4.35 -3.01 0.91
CA ILE A 95 4.74 -4.00 -0.09
C ILE A 95 4.65 -3.40 -1.50
N VAL A 96 5.70 -3.57 -2.30
CA VAL A 96 5.65 -3.36 -3.75
C VAL A 96 5.27 -4.67 -4.41
N VAL A 97 4.19 -4.68 -5.20
CA VAL A 97 3.76 -5.82 -6.01
C VAL A 97 4.34 -5.63 -7.41
N TYR A 98 5.24 -6.54 -7.81
CA TYR A 98 5.97 -6.40 -9.06
C TYR A 98 6.16 -7.74 -9.77
N GLY A 99 5.14 -8.15 -10.52
CA GLY A 99 5.09 -9.44 -11.18
C GLY A 99 4.14 -9.52 -12.36
N ILE A 100 3.70 -8.38 -12.93
CA ILE A 100 2.82 -8.38 -14.11
C ILE A 100 3.47 -9.13 -15.29
N PRO A 101 2.72 -9.94 -16.06
CA PRO A 101 3.27 -10.63 -17.22
C PRO A 101 3.77 -9.61 -18.25
N ASN A 102 4.87 -9.96 -18.94
CA ASN A 102 5.55 -9.07 -19.88
C ASN A 102 6.01 -7.73 -19.26
N LYS A 103 6.34 -7.69 -17.96
CA LYS A 103 6.85 -6.49 -17.28
C LYS A 103 8.11 -5.92 -17.92
N ASP A 104 8.33 -4.64 -17.70
CA ASP A 104 9.39 -3.83 -18.31
C ASP A 104 9.40 -3.93 -19.84
N CYS A 105 8.23 -3.90 -20.47
CA CYS A 105 8.10 -4.15 -21.91
C CYS A 105 8.88 -3.17 -22.80
N ALA A 106 9.26 -1.99 -22.27
CA ALA A 106 10.05 -0.99 -22.99
C ALA A 106 11.56 -1.22 -22.83
N ALA A 107 12.05 -1.31 -21.58
CA ALA A 107 13.49 -1.37 -21.30
C ALA A 107 14.06 -2.81 -21.25
N GLY A 108 13.23 -3.80 -20.90
CA GLY A 108 13.62 -5.21 -20.81
C GLY A 108 14.60 -5.56 -19.67
N LEU A 109 14.90 -4.63 -18.75
CA LEU A 109 15.93 -4.83 -17.72
C LEU A 109 15.53 -5.82 -16.64
N SER A 110 14.22 -5.97 -16.38
CA SER A 110 13.69 -6.96 -15.44
C SER A 110 12.60 -7.82 -16.07
N SER A 111 12.61 -8.08 -17.38
CA SER A 111 11.56 -8.88 -18.04
C SER A 111 11.58 -10.39 -17.70
N GLU A 112 12.59 -10.85 -16.94
CA GLU A 112 12.65 -12.20 -16.38
C GLU A 112 11.69 -12.38 -15.19
N GLY A 113 11.43 -13.63 -14.80
CA GLY A 113 10.58 -13.98 -13.65
C GLY A 113 9.66 -15.18 -13.93
N SER A 114 8.91 -15.65 -12.94
CA SER A 114 8.05 -16.83 -13.07
C SER A 114 6.70 -16.55 -13.72
N VAL A 115 6.21 -15.31 -13.75
CA VAL A 115 4.89 -14.97 -14.30
C VAL A 115 4.98 -14.77 -15.80
N LYS A 116 4.24 -15.58 -16.58
CA LYS A 116 4.25 -15.53 -18.06
C LYS A 116 2.87 -15.34 -18.69
N SER A 117 1.82 -15.46 -17.89
CA SER A 117 0.44 -15.33 -18.32
C SER A 117 -0.42 -14.67 -17.25
N THR A 118 -1.64 -14.29 -17.61
CA THR A 118 -2.63 -13.80 -16.64
C THR A 118 -2.98 -14.84 -15.57
N ASP A 119 -2.97 -16.13 -15.90
CA ASP A 119 -3.25 -17.18 -14.92
C ASP A 119 -2.09 -17.37 -13.93
N ASP A 120 -0.84 -17.28 -14.42
CA ASP A 120 0.32 -17.24 -13.52
C ASP A 120 0.27 -16.00 -12.61
N TYR A 121 -0.17 -14.86 -13.14
CA TYR A 121 -0.29 -13.62 -12.38
C TYR A 121 -1.35 -13.73 -11.27
N LYS A 122 -2.49 -14.35 -11.55
CA LYS A 122 -3.50 -14.66 -10.52
C LYS A 122 -2.94 -15.56 -9.43
N ALA A 123 -2.19 -16.60 -9.80
CA ALA A 123 -1.55 -17.49 -8.82
C ALA A 123 -0.52 -16.73 -7.96
N PHE A 124 0.31 -15.89 -8.58
CA PHE A 124 1.26 -15.02 -7.89
C PHE A 124 0.57 -14.06 -6.90
N LEU A 125 -0.51 -13.41 -7.30
CA LEU A 125 -1.31 -12.55 -6.42
C LEU A 125 -1.98 -13.36 -5.30
N GLN A 126 -2.44 -14.58 -5.59
CA GLN A 126 -3.06 -15.46 -4.60
C GLN A 126 -2.08 -15.87 -3.50
N GLU A 127 -0.80 -16.12 -3.82
CA GLU A 127 0.25 -16.35 -2.81
C GLU A 127 0.34 -15.16 -1.85
N LEU A 128 0.39 -13.93 -2.37
CA LEU A 128 0.45 -12.71 -1.58
C LEU A 128 -0.80 -12.51 -0.73
N THR A 129 -1.98 -12.49 -1.35
CA THR A 129 -3.25 -12.22 -0.64
C THR A 129 -3.56 -13.30 0.38
N GLY A 130 -3.24 -14.56 0.08
CA GLY A 130 -3.45 -15.69 1.00
C GLY A 130 -2.58 -15.61 2.25
N ALA A 131 -1.33 -15.16 2.12
CA ALA A 131 -0.44 -14.97 3.26
C ALA A 131 -0.80 -13.74 4.10
N ILE A 132 -1.18 -12.63 3.46
CA ILE A 132 -1.50 -11.37 4.14
C ILE A 132 -2.86 -11.43 4.85
N GLY A 133 -3.85 -12.12 4.27
CA GLY A 133 -5.21 -12.16 4.80
C GLY A 133 -5.78 -10.75 4.98
N ASP A 134 -6.34 -10.47 6.17
CA ASP A 134 -6.94 -9.17 6.53
C ASP A 134 -5.94 -8.20 7.19
N ARG A 135 -4.63 -8.48 7.18
CA ARG A 135 -3.63 -7.58 7.78
C ARG A 135 -3.66 -6.20 7.11
N LYS A 136 -3.41 -5.15 7.88
CA LYS A 136 -3.25 -3.79 7.35
C LYS A 136 -2.04 -3.76 6.42
N VAL A 137 -2.27 -3.37 5.18
CA VAL A 137 -1.23 -3.37 4.14
C VAL A 137 -1.40 -2.18 3.21
N LEU A 138 -0.29 -1.62 2.77
CA LEU A 138 -0.18 -0.68 1.66
C LEU A 138 0.51 -1.40 0.51
N TYR A 139 -0.14 -1.42 -0.64
CA TYR A 139 0.42 -1.95 -1.87
C TYR A 139 0.79 -0.82 -2.82
N VAL A 140 2.06 -0.77 -3.23
CA VAL A 140 2.47 -0.08 -4.46
C VAL A 140 2.34 -1.09 -5.58
N VAL A 141 1.45 -0.83 -6.54
CA VAL A 141 1.04 -1.84 -7.53
C VAL A 141 1.72 -1.60 -8.86
N GLU A 142 2.48 -2.60 -9.30
CA GLU A 142 3.10 -2.74 -10.62
C GLU A 142 3.77 -1.45 -11.13
N PRO A 143 4.91 -1.06 -10.52
CA PRO A 143 5.73 0.04 -11.00
C PRO A 143 5.87 0.07 -12.53
N ASP A 144 5.75 1.27 -13.10
CA ASP A 144 5.84 1.57 -14.53
C ASP A 144 4.69 1.04 -15.42
N ALA A 145 3.92 0.04 -14.99
CA ALA A 145 2.97 -0.64 -15.87
C ALA A 145 1.90 0.30 -16.44
N LEU A 146 1.27 1.13 -15.60
CA LEU A 146 0.26 2.07 -16.09
C LEU A 146 0.88 3.21 -16.91
N GLY A 147 2.08 3.66 -16.56
CA GLY A 147 2.81 4.66 -17.34
C GLY A 147 3.08 4.18 -18.76
N LEU A 148 3.61 2.96 -18.89
CA LEU A 148 3.89 2.29 -20.16
C LEU A 148 2.61 1.89 -20.94
N LEU A 149 1.49 1.70 -20.24
CA LEU A 149 0.17 1.51 -20.87
C LEU A 149 -0.37 2.80 -21.47
N ALA A 150 -0.21 3.92 -20.76
CA ALA A 150 -0.73 5.23 -21.18
C ALA A 150 0.18 5.95 -22.19
N GLU A 151 1.42 5.48 -22.37
CA GLU A 151 2.36 6.01 -23.35
C GLU A 151 1.86 5.82 -24.78
N GLU A 152 1.97 6.87 -25.60
CA GLU A 152 1.52 6.83 -26.99
C GLU A 152 2.43 5.94 -27.84
N GLY A 153 1.84 4.94 -28.49
CA GLY A 153 2.63 3.92 -29.19
C GLY A 153 3.46 3.04 -28.24
N GLY A 154 3.19 3.11 -26.92
CA GLY A 154 3.84 2.31 -25.91
C GLY A 154 3.50 0.82 -26.01
N CYS A 155 4.29 0.02 -25.31
CA CYS A 155 4.17 -1.43 -25.33
C CYS A 155 3.10 -1.98 -24.38
N GLY A 156 2.59 -1.19 -23.43
CA GLY A 156 1.75 -1.72 -22.35
C GLY A 156 0.42 -2.31 -22.82
N ALA A 157 -0.17 -1.77 -23.89
CA ALA A 157 -1.43 -2.30 -24.45
C ALA A 157 -1.24 -3.70 -25.04
N SER A 158 -0.21 -3.93 -25.84
CA SER A 158 0.09 -5.25 -26.42
C SER A 158 0.65 -6.23 -25.39
N ALA A 159 1.29 -5.74 -24.33
CA ALA A 159 1.74 -6.53 -23.19
C ALA A 159 0.58 -7.00 -22.28
N GLY A 160 -0.62 -6.46 -22.45
CA GLY A 160 -1.82 -6.83 -21.68
C GLY A 160 -1.90 -6.15 -20.31
N TYR A 161 -1.30 -4.98 -20.13
CA TYR A 161 -1.22 -4.32 -18.82
C TYR A 161 -2.57 -3.88 -18.28
N LEU A 162 -3.49 -3.40 -19.12
CA LEU A 162 -4.81 -2.95 -18.66
C LEU A 162 -5.58 -4.07 -17.97
N ASP A 163 -5.65 -5.24 -18.59
CA ASP A 163 -6.41 -6.38 -18.07
C ASP A 163 -5.75 -6.95 -16.81
N ASN A 164 -4.41 -7.04 -16.78
CA ASN A 164 -3.72 -7.54 -15.60
C ASN A 164 -3.72 -6.53 -14.44
N LEU A 165 -3.70 -5.21 -14.68
CA LEU A 165 -3.90 -4.21 -13.62
C LEU A 165 -5.30 -4.29 -13.00
N LYS A 166 -6.33 -4.59 -13.81
CA LYS A 166 -7.69 -4.87 -13.31
C LYS A 166 -7.71 -6.12 -12.43
N VAL A 167 -7.02 -7.19 -12.82
CA VAL A 167 -6.84 -8.41 -12.00
C VAL A 167 -6.13 -8.11 -10.68
N ALA A 168 -5.08 -7.29 -10.70
CA ALA A 168 -4.36 -6.88 -9.49
C ALA A 168 -5.27 -6.13 -8.52
N VAL A 169 -6.03 -5.15 -9.02
CA VAL A 169 -6.96 -4.37 -8.19
C VAL A 169 -8.06 -5.24 -7.60
N GLU A 170 -8.65 -6.15 -8.38
CA GLU A 170 -9.67 -7.07 -7.90
C GLU A 170 -9.12 -7.96 -6.76
N ALA A 171 -7.96 -8.59 -6.98
CA ALA A 171 -7.35 -9.49 -6.01
C ALA A 171 -6.90 -8.76 -4.73
N LEU A 172 -6.13 -7.68 -4.86
CA LEU A 172 -5.52 -7.00 -3.72
C LEU A 172 -6.55 -6.22 -2.89
N SER A 173 -7.60 -5.68 -3.52
CA SER A 173 -8.63 -4.91 -2.79
C SER A 173 -9.66 -5.77 -2.06
N SER A 174 -9.60 -7.10 -2.23
CA SER A 174 -10.40 -8.08 -1.47
C SER A 174 -10.12 -8.02 0.03
N ASN A 175 -8.88 -7.70 0.44
CA ASN A 175 -8.55 -7.38 1.82
C ASN A 175 -9.17 -6.00 2.17
N PRO A 176 -10.14 -5.94 3.12
CA PRO A 176 -10.83 -4.70 3.47
C PRO A 176 -9.89 -3.64 4.07
N ASN A 177 -8.76 -4.07 4.65
CA ASN A 177 -7.76 -3.23 5.27
C ASN A 177 -6.62 -2.83 4.31
N ALA A 178 -6.62 -3.28 3.06
CA ALA A 178 -5.61 -2.91 2.07
C ALA A 178 -5.82 -1.49 1.53
N GLU A 179 -4.71 -0.75 1.41
CA GLU A 179 -4.61 0.51 0.67
C GLU A 179 -3.77 0.32 -0.59
N LEU A 180 -4.40 0.44 -1.76
CA LEU A 180 -3.73 0.25 -3.05
C LEU A 180 -3.37 1.60 -3.65
N TYR A 181 -2.11 1.77 -4.00
CA TYR A 181 -1.61 2.90 -4.77
C TYR A 181 -1.02 2.37 -6.08
N ILE A 182 -1.65 2.72 -7.20
CA ILE A 182 -1.19 2.30 -8.53
C ILE A 182 -0.05 3.21 -8.96
N ASP A 183 1.08 2.65 -9.37
CA ASP A 183 2.15 3.46 -9.96
C ASP A 183 1.71 3.98 -11.32
N ILE A 184 1.91 5.28 -11.55
CA ILE A 184 1.44 5.95 -12.77
C ILE A 184 2.56 6.39 -13.70
N GLY A 185 3.82 6.03 -13.41
CA GLY A 185 5.01 6.47 -14.15
C GLY A 185 5.18 7.98 -14.11
N TYR A 186 6.01 8.49 -13.20
CA TYR A 186 6.14 9.94 -12.93
C TYR A 186 6.37 10.79 -14.20
N TRP A 187 7.06 10.24 -15.22
CA TRP A 187 7.35 10.91 -16.49
C TRP A 187 6.08 11.28 -17.28
N MET A 188 4.98 10.53 -17.09
CA MET A 188 3.70 10.82 -17.73
C MET A 188 3.06 12.11 -17.24
N LEU A 189 3.51 12.65 -16.10
CA LEU A 189 3.00 13.90 -15.53
C LEU A 189 3.68 15.15 -16.10
N ALA A 190 4.72 15.00 -16.93
CA ALA A 190 5.44 16.14 -17.50
C ALA A 190 4.55 16.98 -18.44
N TYR A 191 3.55 16.38 -19.08
CA TYR A 191 2.68 17.04 -20.05
C TYR A 191 1.19 16.76 -19.79
N PRO A 192 0.29 17.75 -19.95
CA PRO A 192 -1.14 17.58 -19.69
C PRO A 192 -1.81 16.46 -20.50
N ASP A 193 -1.39 16.25 -21.76
CA ASP A 193 -1.98 15.23 -22.63
C ASP A 193 -1.62 13.82 -22.14
N SER A 194 -0.37 13.60 -21.75
CA SER A 194 0.10 12.33 -21.15
C SER A 194 -0.60 12.06 -19.81
N ALA A 195 -0.72 13.07 -18.95
CA ALA A 195 -1.43 12.95 -17.69
C ALA A 195 -2.93 12.62 -17.89
N SER A 196 -3.56 13.15 -18.94
CA SER A 196 -4.96 12.86 -19.28
C SER A 196 -5.16 11.42 -19.74
N LYS A 197 -4.17 10.83 -20.43
CA LYS A 197 -4.18 9.41 -20.81
C LYS A 197 -4.09 8.50 -19.58
N VAL A 198 -3.19 8.81 -18.64
CA VAL A 198 -3.11 8.13 -17.33
C VAL A 198 -4.44 8.20 -16.60
N ALA A 199 -5.05 9.38 -16.50
CA ALA A 199 -6.33 9.54 -15.83
C ALA A 199 -7.47 8.74 -16.50
N THR A 200 -7.42 8.57 -17.83
CA THR A 200 -8.38 7.76 -18.58
C THR A 200 -8.20 6.27 -18.25
N ALA A 201 -6.98 5.75 -18.31
CA ALA A 201 -6.69 4.36 -17.96
C ALA A 201 -7.02 4.07 -16.47
N MET A 202 -6.73 5.00 -15.56
CA MET A 202 -7.12 4.87 -14.15
C MET A 202 -8.63 4.73 -13.97
N LYS A 203 -9.45 5.51 -14.70
CA LYS A 203 -10.91 5.41 -14.63
C LYS A 203 -11.41 4.02 -15.00
N GLU A 204 -10.72 3.30 -15.88
CA GLU A 204 -11.06 1.91 -16.19
C GLU A 204 -10.63 0.95 -15.09
N ILE A 205 -9.40 1.10 -14.58
CA ILE A 205 -8.83 0.20 -13.57
C ILE A 205 -9.63 0.25 -12.26
N VAL A 206 -10.05 1.43 -11.82
CA VAL A 206 -10.81 1.58 -10.55
C VAL A 206 -12.23 0.96 -10.61
N THR A 207 -12.69 0.52 -11.78
CA THR A 207 -13.96 -0.23 -11.88
C THR A 207 -13.85 -1.65 -11.33
N SER A 208 -12.63 -2.19 -11.20
CA SER A 208 -12.38 -3.56 -10.74
C SER A 208 -12.20 -3.69 -9.23
N GLY A 209 -12.18 -2.58 -8.48
CA GLY A 209 -12.03 -2.63 -7.03
C GLY A 209 -11.57 -1.31 -6.42
N ARG A 210 -11.33 -1.33 -5.10
CA ARG A 210 -10.96 -0.13 -4.35
C ARG A 210 -9.48 0.22 -4.58
N VAL A 211 -9.24 1.43 -5.06
CA VAL A 211 -7.90 2.04 -5.14
C VAL A 211 -7.88 3.28 -4.26
N LYS A 212 -6.87 3.40 -3.41
CA LYS A 212 -6.71 4.51 -2.46
C LYS A 212 -6.12 5.75 -3.13
N GLY A 213 -5.19 5.55 -4.05
CA GLY A 213 -4.50 6.64 -4.74
C GLY A 213 -3.55 6.15 -5.82
N VAL A 214 -2.55 6.99 -6.10
CA VAL A 214 -1.49 6.71 -7.07
C VAL A 214 -0.13 6.86 -6.40
N THR A 215 0.87 6.13 -6.87
CA THR A 215 2.27 6.41 -6.53
C THR A 215 2.98 7.08 -7.69
N ILE A 216 3.86 7.99 -7.32
CA ILE A 216 4.92 8.55 -8.15
C ILE A 216 6.18 8.48 -7.31
N ASN A 217 7.33 8.45 -7.97
CA ASN A 217 8.68 8.45 -7.40
C ASN A 217 8.81 9.18 -6.05
#